data_AF-A0A1C3KEM1-F1
#
_entry.id   AF-A0A1C3KEM1-F1
#
_cell.length_a   1.000
_cell.length_b   1.000
_cell.length_c   1.000
_cell.angle_alpha   90.00
_cell.angle_beta   90.00
_cell.angle_gamma   90.00
#
_symmetry.space_group_name_H-M   'P 1'
#
loop_
_entity.id
_entity.type
_entity.pdbx_description
1 polymer ?
#
loop_
_entity_poly.entity_id
_entity_poly.type
_entity_poly.pdbx_seq_one_letter_code
_entity_poly.pdbx_strand_id
1 'polypeptide(L)'
;MSEENNESRSVNMNMDLLSKHSNKIIVSRKTVHCNPIAKFDDTILPLIPYDSALKKYVSDELYNRVKLLFDIRPIWSKEVLVEHLENISTYCLKSCFSKICFYFSDGPWRRTYCKYGYDPRKDSSSYIYQTIDFRDNFYRDIKTKSLDQVNRSIIKKRDHLNAFVTNIIKNINNNKDSLMMRHENDDNTKKNKHLQIKKEIHNEDNYKRHYNTYSEYSSERYGMHNNSNKIENYNDFMNTISSSTSNINSVKHKVDIYSNNNSLNDVYLLEKDEEINDILQFLKRSNTFHLRENFSSEIHFSVSPLKLSTIYQYIDIFDNNVLNYLLNVKTQEICTKDNGWLDSKDITKIRDILFVRSIALRRAHSK
;
A
#
# COMPACT_ATOMS: atom_id res chain seq x y z
N MET A 1 -0.90 92.52 13.65
CA MET A 1 -0.99 92.61 12.19
C MET A 1 -0.12 91.51 11.61
N SER A 2 -0.67 90.31 11.38
CA SER A 2 -1.51 89.90 10.22
C SER A 2 -0.68 89.76 8.95
N GLU A 3 -0.37 88.51 8.58
CA GLU A 3 -0.72 87.87 7.28
C GLU A 3 0.55 87.87 6.38
N GLU A 4 1.08 86.82 5.75
CA GLU A 4 0.57 85.65 5.01
C GLU A 4 1.75 84.65 4.85
N ASN A 5 1.60 83.35 5.16
CA ASN A 5 1.25 82.21 4.28
C ASN A 5 2.37 81.55 3.44
N ASN A 6 2.63 80.28 3.80
CA ASN A 6 2.76 79.09 2.94
C ASN A 6 3.80 79.06 1.80
N GLU A 7 5.00 78.53 2.08
CA GLU A 7 5.78 77.84 1.02
C GLU A 7 6.81 76.80 1.52
N SER A 8 6.60 76.20 2.70
CA SER A 8 7.58 75.26 3.30
C SER A 8 7.02 73.87 3.59
N ARG A 9 6.15 73.35 2.70
CA ARG A 9 5.64 71.97 2.79
C ARG A 9 5.67 71.15 1.50
N SER A 10 6.26 71.64 0.41
CA SER A 10 6.30 70.94 -0.88
C SER A 10 7.63 70.23 -1.22
N VAL A 11 8.68 70.33 -0.39
CA VAL A 11 10.00 69.76 -0.73
C VAL A 11 10.27 68.38 -0.10
N ASN A 12 9.43 67.93 0.84
CA ASN A 12 9.66 66.66 1.55
C ASN A 12 8.94 65.43 0.98
N MET A 13 8.34 65.50 -0.22
CA MET A 13 7.66 64.35 -0.83
C MET A 13 8.40 63.71 -2.02
N ASN A 14 9.51 64.27 -2.49
CA ASN A 14 10.23 63.75 -3.67
C ASN A 14 11.56 63.05 -3.37
N MET A 15 11.94 62.89 -2.09
CA MET A 15 13.20 62.24 -1.70
C MET A 15 13.01 60.82 -1.12
N ASP A 16 11.82 60.22 -1.26
CA ASP A 16 11.53 58.86 -0.74
C ASP A 16 11.14 57.84 -1.83
N LEU A 17 11.15 58.26 -3.11
CA LEU A 17 10.77 57.40 -4.25
C LEU A 17 11.95 56.76 -4.99
N LEU A 18 13.20 56.99 -4.56
CA LEU A 18 14.40 56.49 -5.26
C LEU A 18 15.26 55.49 -4.46
N SER A 19 14.84 55.06 -3.26
CA SER A 19 15.62 54.10 -2.43
C SER A 19 14.98 52.71 -2.28
N LYS A 20 13.88 52.41 -2.98
CA LYS A 20 13.18 51.10 -2.88
C LYS A 20 13.35 50.21 -4.11
N HIS A 21 14.51 50.23 -4.76
CA HIS A 21 14.98 49.01 -5.44
C HIS A 21 15.63 48.07 -4.42
N SER A 22 14.79 47.57 -3.51
CA SER A 22 15.10 46.32 -2.82
C SER A 22 15.19 45.24 -3.89
N ASN A 23 16.39 44.67 -4.05
CA ASN A 23 16.64 43.46 -4.81
C ASN A 23 15.76 42.35 -4.24
N LYS A 24 14.50 42.29 -4.66
CA LYS A 24 13.65 41.12 -4.46
C LYS A 24 14.20 40.07 -5.40
N ILE A 25 15.14 39.28 -4.89
CA ILE A 25 15.41 37.96 -5.44
C ILE A 25 14.08 37.22 -5.36
N ILE A 26 13.35 37.19 -6.47
CA ILE A 26 12.24 36.26 -6.65
C ILE A 26 12.92 34.90 -6.77
N VAL A 27 13.23 34.29 -5.64
CA VAL A 27 13.46 32.86 -5.59
C VAL A 27 12.13 32.27 -6.02
N SER A 28 12.00 31.91 -7.30
CA SER A 28 10.98 30.96 -7.70
C SER A 28 11.13 29.80 -6.72
N ARG A 29 10.14 29.58 -5.86
CA ARG A 29 10.10 28.36 -5.06
C ARG A 29 9.87 27.23 -6.06
N LYS A 30 10.92 26.81 -6.76
CA LYS A 30 10.95 25.50 -7.41
C LYS A 30 10.50 24.55 -6.32
N THR A 31 9.41 23.85 -6.54
CA THR A 31 8.92 22.84 -5.61
C THR A 31 9.97 21.74 -5.56
N VAL A 32 10.97 21.86 -4.68
CA VAL A 32 12.16 20.97 -4.65
C VAL A 32 11.80 19.54 -4.21
N HIS A 33 10.52 19.22 -3.97
CA HIS A 33 10.19 18.16 -3.01
C HIS A 33 9.02 17.25 -3.36
N CYS A 34 8.50 17.24 -4.59
CA CYS A 34 7.38 16.34 -4.92
C CYS A 34 7.75 15.23 -5.90
N ASN A 35 7.14 14.07 -5.69
CA ASN A 35 6.90 13.11 -6.74
C ASN A 35 6.26 13.82 -7.94
N PRO A 36 6.51 13.36 -9.18
CA PRO A 36 5.70 13.76 -10.32
C PRO A 36 4.22 13.58 -10.00
N ILE A 37 3.41 14.55 -10.38
CA ILE A 37 1.96 14.51 -10.21
C ILE A 37 1.38 14.27 -11.60
N ALA A 38 0.64 13.18 -11.77
CA ALA A 38 -0.06 12.85 -12.98
C ALA A 38 -1.56 13.17 -12.85
N LYS A 39 -2.17 13.45 -13.99
CA LYS A 39 -3.61 13.52 -14.19
C LYS A 39 -4.06 12.41 -15.13
N PHE A 40 -5.35 12.08 -15.07
CA PHE A 40 -5.94 11.06 -15.93
C PHE A 40 -5.77 11.37 -17.43
N ASP A 41 -5.90 12.64 -17.82
CA ASP A 41 -5.86 13.07 -19.22
C ASP A 41 -4.43 13.27 -19.76
N ASP A 42 -3.39 13.07 -18.94
CA ASP A 42 -2.01 13.24 -19.38
C ASP A 42 -1.67 12.21 -20.45
N THR A 43 -1.16 12.64 -21.61
CA THR A 43 -0.87 11.73 -22.74
C THR A 43 0.16 10.66 -22.38
N ILE A 44 1.15 11.04 -21.57
CA ILE A 44 2.25 10.17 -21.13
C ILE A 44 2.39 10.30 -19.61
N LEU A 45 2.29 9.16 -18.92
CA LEU A 45 2.53 9.10 -17.48
C LEU A 45 4.04 9.05 -17.18
N PRO A 46 4.47 9.49 -15.99
CA PRO A 46 5.87 9.46 -15.60
C PRO A 46 6.49 8.05 -15.70
N LEU A 47 7.58 7.94 -16.44
CA LEU A 47 8.31 6.68 -16.67
C LEU A 47 9.52 6.51 -15.76
N ILE A 48 10.10 7.63 -15.29
CA ILE A 48 11.28 7.66 -14.45
C ILE A 48 11.16 8.80 -13.42
N PRO A 49 11.85 8.71 -12.28
CA PRO A 49 11.92 9.79 -11.31
C PRO A 49 12.67 11.01 -11.86
N TYR A 50 12.41 12.18 -11.28
CA TYR A 50 13.20 13.38 -11.54
C TYR A 50 14.65 13.21 -11.04
N ASP A 51 15.62 13.83 -11.72
CA ASP A 51 17.04 13.82 -11.30
C ASP A 51 17.26 14.32 -9.87
N SER A 52 16.42 15.26 -9.43
CA SER A 52 16.45 15.79 -8.06
C SER A 52 16.05 14.75 -7.01
N ALA A 53 15.22 13.77 -7.36
CA ALA A 53 14.85 12.66 -6.49
C ALA A 53 16.00 11.65 -6.35
N LEU A 54 16.75 11.40 -7.44
CA LEU A 54 17.89 10.48 -7.43
C LEU A 54 18.99 10.91 -6.46
N LYS A 55 19.21 12.22 -6.33
CA LYS A 55 20.21 12.81 -5.41
C LYS A 55 19.83 12.73 -3.93
N LYS A 56 18.58 12.40 -3.59
CA LYS A 56 18.14 12.33 -2.19
C LYS A 56 18.66 11.06 -1.52
N TYR A 57 19.10 11.19 -0.28
CA TYR A 57 19.38 10.02 0.54
C TYR A 57 18.08 9.32 0.94
N VAL A 58 18.08 8.00 0.81
CA VAL A 58 17.04 7.07 1.29
C VAL A 58 17.82 5.83 1.71
N SER A 59 17.55 5.27 2.90
CA SER A 59 18.21 4.03 3.31
C SER A 59 17.86 2.89 2.35
N ASP A 60 18.82 2.01 2.08
CA ASP A 60 18.63 0.87 1.17
C ASP A 60 17.50 -0.05 1.66
N GLU A 61 17.40 -0.25 2.97
CA GLU A 61 16.33 -1.01 3.61
C GLU A 61 14.94 -0.46 3.25
N LEU A 62 14.71 0.85 3.48
CA LEU A 62 13.43 1.49 3.16
C LEU A 62 13.14 1.47 1.66
N TYR A 63 14.17 1.75 0.84
CA TYR A 63 14.01 1.75 -0.61
C TYR A 63 13.62 0.37 -1.12
N ASN A 64 14.35 -0.69 -0.72
CA ASN A 64 14.09 -2.06 -1.15
C ASN A 64 12.73 -2.54 -0.64
N ARG A 65 12.36 -2.21 0.60
CA ARG A 65 11.06 -2.56 1.19
C ARG A 65 9.89 -1.94 0.42
N VAL A 66 9.96 -0.63 0.15
CA VAL A 66 8.91 0.07 -0.60
C VAL A 66 8.88 -0.38 -2.06
N LYS A 67 10.04 -0.60 -2.68
CA LYS A 67 10.14 -1.11 -4.05
C LYS A 67 9.47 -2.48 -4.18
N LEU A 68 9.74 -3.41 -3.26
CA LEU A 68 9.10 -4.72 -3.21
C LEU A 68 7.57 -4.61 -3.14
N LEU A 69 7.02 -3.70 -2.33
CA LEU A 69 5.57 -3.48 -2.26
C LEU A 69 4.99 -3.00 -3.60
N PHE A 70 5.70 -2.12 -4.31
CA PHE A 70 5.30 -1.66 -5.64
C PHE A 70 5.50 -2.71 -6.75
N ASP A 71 6.41 -3.66 -6.56
CA ASP A 71 6.59 -4.80 -7.45
C ASP A 71 5.44 -5.81 -7.29
N ILE A 72 4.92 -6.01 -6.08
CA ILE A 72 3.77 -6.89 -5.82
C ILE A 72 2.45 -6.24 -6.26
N ARG A 73 2.27 -4.94 -5.99
CA ARG A 73 1.06 -4.18 -6.33
C ARG A 73 1.48 -2.81 -6.86
N PRO A 74 1.10 -2.44 -8.10
CA PRO A 74 1.65 -1.25 -8.74
C PRO A 74 1.06 0.07 -8.22
N ILE A 75 -0.11 0.05 -7.55
CA ILE A 75 -0.82 1.25 -7.11
C ILE A 75 -1.26 1.13 -5.65
N TRP A 76 -0.86 2.10 -4.83
CA TRP A 76 -1.14 2.13 -3.39
C TRP A 76 -1.66 3.48 -2.92
N SER A 77 -2.60 3.49 -2.00
CA SER A 77 -2.87 4.62 -1.12
C SER A 77 -1.72 4.77 -0.13
N LYS A 78 -1.47 6.00 0.32
CA LYS A 78 -0.43 6.23 1.33
C LYS A 78 -0.76 5.49 2.62
N GLU A 79 -2.03 5.55 3.00
CA GLU A 79 -2.59 5.04 4.24
C GLU A 79 -2.38 3.53 4.37
N VAL A 80 -2.65 2.76 3.31
CA VAL A 80 -2.43 1.31 3.32
C VAL A 80 -0.94 0.95 3.24
N LEU A 81 -0.16 1.70 2.46
CA LEU A 81 1.26 1.40 2.30
C LEU A 81 2.02 1.54 3.63
N VAL A 82 1.71 2.57 4.44
CA VAL A 82 2.39 2.78 5.73
C VAL A 82 2.11 1.67 6.75
N GLU A 83 1.07 0.86 6.57
CA GLU A 83 0.83 -0.32 7.41
C GLU A 83 1.87 -1.43 7.20
N HIS A 84 2.66 -1.35 6.14
CA HIS A 84 3.75 -2.26 5.80
C HIS A 84 5.13 -1.71 6.18
N LEU A 85 5.19 -0.58 6.89
CA LEU A 85 6.43 0.11 7.23
C LEU A 85 6.51 0.41 8.74
N GLU A 86 7.71 0.34 9.30
CA GLU A 86 7.97 0.69 10.70
C GLU A 86 8.22 2.19 10.87
N ASN A 87 7.34 2.91 11.57
CA ASN A 87 7.54 4.28 12.08
C ASN A 87 8.43 5.23 11.24
N ILE A 88 8.19 5.28 9.93
CA ILE A 88 8.99 6.09 9.00
C ILE A 88 8.49 7.54 9.02
N SER A 89 9.42 8.48 9.14
CA SER A 89 9.09 9.90 9.06
C SER A 89 8.49 10.26 7.69
N THR A 90 7.56 11.22 7.68
CA THR A 90 6.93 11.66 6.44
C THR A 90 7.93 12.20 5.41
N TYR A 91 9.04 12.77 5.87
CA TYR A 91 10.12 13.27 5.02
C TYR A 91 10.89 12.13 4.33
N CYS A 92 11.27 11.10 5.09
CA CYS A 92 11.95 9.92 4.55
C CYS A 92 11.05 9.20 3.54
N LEU A 93 9.76 9.04 3.87
CA LEU A 93 8.80 8.40 2.98
C LEU A 93 8.61 9.15 1.66
N LYS A 94 8.47 10.49 1.71
CA LYS A 94 8.38 11.32 0.49
C LYS A 94 9.64 11.22 -0.37
N SER A 95 10.82 11.21 0.26
CA SER A 95 12.10 11.04 -0.44
C SER A 95 12.17 9.68 -1.13
N CYS A 96 11.75 8.60 -0.44
CA CYS A 96 11.65 7.26 -0.99
C CYS A 96 10.66 7.19 -2.16
N PHE A 97 9.42 7.65 -1.96
CA PHE A 97 8.39 7.66 -3.00
C PHE A 97 8.84 8.41 -4.25
N SER A 98 9.54 9.55 -4.11
CA SER A 98 10.00 10.32 -5.26
C SER A 98 10.94 9.54 -6.20
N LYS A 99 11.60 8.48 -5.70
CA LYS A 99 12.45 7.58 -6.48
C LYS A 99 11.70 6.41 -7.13
N ILE A 100 10.51 6.05 -6.64
CA ILE A 100 9.82 4.79 -6.99
C ILE A 100 8.50 5.00 -7.74
N CYS A 101 7.76 6.06 -7.40
CA CYS A 101 6.39 6.25 -7.86
C CYS A 101 6.05 7.72 -8.13
N PHE A 102 5.03 7.92 -8.96
CA PHE A 102 4.35 9.20 -9.14
C PHE A 102 2.99 9.19 -8.42
N TYR A 103 2.35 10.35 -8.31
CA TYR A 103 1.08 10.51 -7.60
C TYR A 103 -0.05 10.90 -8.56
N PHE A 104 -1.19 10.23 -8.47
CA PHE A 104 -2.39 10.60 -9.23
C PHE A 104 -3.20 11.67 -8.48
N SER A 105 -3.38 12.82 -9.12
CA SER A 105 -4.14 13.94 -8.52
C SER A 105 -5.65 13.86 -8.76
N ASP A 106 -6.08 13.25 -9.86
CA ASP A 106 -7.48 13.13 -10.27
C ASP A 106 -7.78 11.75 -10.90
N GLY A 107 -9.01 11.61 -11.40
CA GLY A 107 -9.48 10.40 -12.07
C GLY A 107 -9.76 9.22 -11.13
N PRO A 108 -9.84 8.00 -11.68
CA PRO A 108 -10.25 6.79 -10.95
C PRO A 108 -9.23 6.39 -9.87
N TRP A 109 -7.94 6.69 -10.07
CA TRP A 109 -6.85 6.39 -9.13
C TRP A 109 -6.42 7.62 -8.31
N ARG A 110 -7.25 8.66 -8.22
CA ARG A 110 -6.92 9.87 -7.45
C ARG A 110 -6.46 9.53 -6.02
N ARG A 111 -5.53 10.31 -5.49
CA ARG A 111 -4.94 10.12 -4.15
C ARG A 111 -4.19 8.80 -3.95
N THR A 112 -3.72 8.19 -5.02
CA THR A 112 -2.85 7.01 -4.95
C THR A 112 -1.48 7.32 -5.54
N TYR A 113 -0.51 6.49 -5.16
CA TYR A 113 0.82 6.44 -5.72
C TYR A 113 0.90 5.28 -6.69
N CYS A 114 1.43 5.52 -7.88
CA CYS A 114 1.59 4.55 -8.94
C CYS A 114 3.06 4.37 -9.28
N LYS A 115 3.52 3.12 -9.39
CA LYS A 115 4.89 2.80 -9.80
C LYS A 115 5.18 3.44 -11.17
N TYR A 116 6.40 3.97 -11.33
CA TYR A 116 6.86 4.48 -12.63
C TYR A 116 6.78 3.41 -13.72
N GLY A 117 6.37 3.82 -14.93
CA GLY A 117 6.26 2.92 -16.08
C GLY A 117 4.99 2.06 -16.13
N TYR A 118 4.13 2.10 -15.10
CA TYR A 118 2.82 1.45 -15.13
C TYR A 118 1.73 2.47 -15.51
N ASP A 119 0.88 2.11 -16.49
CA ASP A 119 -0.28 2.91 -16.91
C ASP A 119 -1.56 2.10 -16.69
N PRO A 120 -2.33 2.39 -15.62
CA PRO A 120 -3.52 1.61 -15.30
C PRO A 120 -4.66 1.84 -16.30
N ARG A 121 -4.60 2.89 -17.14
CA ARG A 121 -5.60 3.14 -18.19
C ARG A 121 -5.50 2.16 -19.36
N LYS A 122 -4.43 1.37 -19.42
CA LYS A 122 -4.17 0.37 -20.46
C LYS A 122 -4.39 -1.07 -19.99
N ASP A 123 -4.70 -1.25 -18.71
CA ASP A 123 -4.83 -2.55 -18.05
C ASP A 123 -6.18 -2.62 -17.32
N SER A 124 -7.14 -3.36 -17.87
CA SER A 124 -8.48 -3.47 -17.28
C SER A 124 -8.45 -4.15 -15.91
N SER A 125 -7.47 -5.00 -15.62
CA SER A 125 -7.33 -5.65 -14.31
C SER A 125 -7.02 -4.66 -13.18
N SER A 126 -6.57 -3.45 -13.52
CA SER A 126 -6.29 -2.37 -12.57
C SER A 126 -7.55 -1.74 -11.94
N TYR A 127 -8.75 -2.17 -12.37
CA TYR A 127 -10.03 -1.70 -11.80
C TYR A 127 -10.07 -1.86 -10.28
N ILE A 128 -9.49 -2.93 -9.74
CA ILE A 128 -9.44 -3.19 -8.28
C ILE A 128 -8.61 -2.15 -7.51
N TYR A 129 -7.70 -1.45 -8.19
CA TYR A 129 -6.86 -0.41 -7.58
C TYR A 129 -7.50 0.98 -7.66
N GLN A 130 -8.62 1.12 -8.38
CA GLN A 130 -9.37 2.37 -8.40
C GLN A 130 -9.89 2.73 -7.01
N THR A 131 -10.16 4.02 -6.85
CA THR A 131 -10.65 4.60 -5.63
C THR A 131 -12.15 4.88 -5.68
N ILE A 132 -12.79 4.78 -4.52
CA ILE A 132 -14.18 5.14 -4.30
C ILE A 132 -14.26 6.16 -3.16
N ASP A 133 -14.95 7.28 -3.42
CA ASP A 133 -15.37 8.22 -2.38
C ASP A 133 -16.62 7.68 -1.69
N PHE A 134 -16.49 7.30 -0.43
CA PHE A 134 -17.62 6.99 0.41
C PHE A 134 -17.98 8.23 1.23
N ARG A 135 -19.21 8.72 1.03
CA ARG A 135 -19.76 9.85 1.78
C ARG A 135 -20.86 9.38 2.70
N ASP A 136 -20.61 9.43 4.00
CA ASP A 136 -21.55 8.93 4.99
C ASP A 136 -22.60 10.00 5.35
N ASN A 137 -23.85 9.74 4.98
CA ASN A 137 -24.96 10.65 5.22
C ASN A 137 -25.22 10.92 6.71
N PHE A 138 -24.76 10.04 7.60
CA PHE A 138 -24.85 10.25 9.05
C PHE A 138 -24.25 11.60 9.48
N TYR A 139 -23.18 12.06 8.83
CA TYR A 139 -22.48 13.28 9.21
C TYR A 139 -23.10 14.57 8.62
N ARG A 140 -24.12 14.48 7.77
CA ARG A 140 -24.70 15.68 7.12
C ARG A 140 -25.46 16.56 8.11
N ASP A 141 -26.14 15.96 9.07
CA ASP A 141 -27.13 16.65 9.92
C ASP A 141 -26.71 16.73 11.41
N ILE A 142 -25.51 16.25 11.76
CA ILE A 142 -25.06 16.16 13.16
C ILE A 142 -24.18 17.36 13.54
N LYS A 143 -24.49 17.99 14.69
CA LYS A 143 -23.67 19.06 15.27
C LYS A 143 -22.35 18.50 15.83
N THR A 144 -21.26 19.25 15.67
CA THR A 144 -19.88 18.85 16.03
C THR A 144 -19.72 18.31 17.46
N LYS A 145 -20.28 18.98 18.47
CA LYS A 145 -20.20 18.52 19.88
C LYS A 145 -20.91 17.19 20.15
N SER A 146 -21.98 16.90 19.39
CA SER A 146 -22.66 15.61 19.46
C SER A 146 -21.84 14.52 18.75
N LEU A 147 -21.03 14.90 17.76
CA LEU A 147 -20.27 13.96 16.97
C LEU A 147 -19.19 13.23 17.76
N ASP A 148 -18.43 13.94 18.61
CA ASP A 148 -17.41 13.32 19.46
C ASP A 148 -18.02 12.33 20.44
N GLN A 149 -19.22 12.64 20.95
CA GLN A 149 -19.96 11.76 21.84
C GLN A 149 -20.46 10.51 21.12
N VAL A 150 -21.01 10.65 19.92
CA VAL A 150 -21.52 9.51 19.13
C VAL A 150 -20.37 8.63 18.61
N ASN A 151 -19.27 9.23 18.19
CA ASN A 151 -18.12 8.48 17.68
C ASN A 151 -17.32 7.79 18.79
N ARG A 152 -17.53 8.11 20.09
CA ARG A 152 -16.71 7.59 21.19
C ARG A 152 -16.67 6.06 21.25
N SER A 153 -17.82 5.40 21.10
CA SER A 153 -17.92 3.93 21.10
C SER A 153 -17.21 3.31 19.89
N ILE A 154 -17.42 3.90 18.71
CA ILE A 154 -16.78 3.49 17.45
C ILE A 154 -15.25 3.65 17.53
N ILE A 155 -14.76 4.75 18.10
CA ILE A 155 -13.32 4.99 18.31
C ILE A 155 -12.74 3.92 19.24
N LYS A 156 -13.42 3.58 20.34
CA LYS A 156 -12.98 2.51 21.23
C LYS A 156 -12.88 1.17 20.51
N LYS A 157 -13.89 0.80 19.71
CA LYS A 157 -13.86 -0.45 18.93
C LYS A 157 -12.76 -0.42 17.87
N ARG A 158 -12.57 0.69 17.16
CA ARG A 158 -11.47 0.90 16.22
C ARG A 158 -10.11 0.67 16.89
N ASP A 159 -9.87 1.29 18.03
CA ASP A 159 -8.61 1.20 18.76
C ASP A 159 -8.36 -0.24 19.25
N HIS A 160 -9.42 -0.91 19.72
CA HIS A 160 -9.37 -2.32 20.09
C HIS A 160 -9.00 -3.23 18.91
N LEU A 161 -9.71 -3.12 17.78
CA LEU A 161 -9.42 -3.91 16.57
C LEU A 161 -8.00 -3.66 16.07
N ASN A 162 -7.59 -2.39 16.02
CA ASN A 162 -6.24 -2.02 15.57
C ASN A 162 -5.16 -2.65 16.45
N ALA A 163 -5.29 -2.51 17.78
CA ALA A 163 -4.33 -3.08 18.72
C ALA A 163 -4.29 -4.61 18.61
N PHE A 164 -5.46 -5.26 18.62
CA PHE A 164 -5.55 -6.71 18.62
C PHE A 164 -5.02 -7.34 17.33
N VAL A 165 -5.49 -6.89 16.18
CA VAL A 165 -5.06 -7.42 14.87
C VAL A 165 -3.58 -7.11 14.63
N THR A 166 -3.10 -5.93 15.02
CA THR A 166 -1.67 -5.59 14.94
C THR A 166 -0.81 -6.53 15.81
N ASN A 167 -1.26 -6.86 17.02
CA ASN A 167 -0.55 -7.81 17.88
C ASN A 167 -0.49 -9.21 17.24
N ILE A 168 -1.57 -9.68 16.63
CA ILE A 168 -1.58 -10.95 15.89
C ILE A 168 -0.57 -10.92 14.75
N ILE A 169 -0.57 -9.86 13.94
CA ILE A 169 0.36 -9.71 12.81
C ILE A 169 1.81 -9.76 13.31
N LYS A 170 2.14 -8.98 14.35
CA LYS A 170 3.49 -8.97 14.94
C LYS A 170 3.90 -10.33 15.49
N ASN A 171 2.99 -11.04 16.17
CA ASN A 171 3.26 -12.39 16.66
C ASN A 171 3.55 -13.38 15.52
N ILE A 172 2.81 -13.28 14.41
CA ILE A 172 3.04 -14.10 13.21
C ILE A 172 4.41 -13.81 12.59
N ASN A 173 4.79 -12.54 12.46
CA ASN A 173 6.06 -12.14 11.89
C ASN A 173 7.25 -12.55 12.78
N ASN A 174 7.16 -12.29 14.09
CA ASN A 174 8.20 -12.70 15.06
C ASN A 174 8.44 -14.22 15.07
N ASN A 175 7.37 -15.01 14.94
CA ASN A 175 7.49 -16.47 14.89
C ASN A 175 8.20 -16.94 13.60
N LYS A 176 8.00 -16.24 12.47
CA LYS A 176 8.72 -16.54 11.23
C LYS A 176 10.20 -16.24 11.35
N ASP A 177 10.57 -15.11 11.94
CA ASP A 177 11.97 -14.74 12.14
C ASP A 177 12.66 -15.75 13.07
N SER A 178 11.97 -16.20 14.13
CA SER A 178 12.48 -17.26 15.01
C SER A 178 12.68 -18.59 14.29
N LEU A 179 11.76 -18.99 13.40
CA LEU A 179 11.87 -20.20 12.58
C LEU A 179 12.99 -20.11 11.55
N MET A 180 13.15 -18.96 10.87
CA MET A 180 14.24 -18.73 9.93
C MET A 180 15.61 -18.77 10.63
N MET A 181 15.73 -18.15 11.81
CA MET A 181 16.94 -18.24 12.64
C MET A 181 17.25 -19.67 13.11
N ARG A 182 16.24 -20.50 13.38
CA ARG A 182 16.45 -21.93 13.72
C ARG A 182 16.95 -22.72 12.52
N HIS A 183 16.41 -22.47 11.33
CA HIS A 183 16.85 -23.14 10.10
C HIS A 183 18.28 -22.73 9.68
N GLU A 184 18.66 -21.46 9.84
CA GLU A 184 20.05 -21.03 9.61
C GLU A 184 21.04 -21.66 10.60
N ASN A 185 20.63 -21.84 11.86
CA ASN A 185 21.42 -22.54 12.86
C ASN A 185 21.54 -24.06 12.57
N ASP A 186 20.49 -24.69 12.04
CA ASP A 186 20.49 -26.09 11.59
C ASP A 186 21.34 -26.30 10.33
N ASP A 187 21.34 -25.37 9.39
CA ASP A 187 22.19 -25.43 8.20
C ASP A 187 23.66 -25.14 8.53
N ASN A 188 23.95 -24.29 9.53
CA ASN A 188 25.29 -24.12 10.07
C ASN A 188 25.77 -25.34 10.87
N THR A 189 24.90 -26.03 11.62
CA THR A 189 25.26 -27.30 12.27
C THR A 189 25.41 -28.45 11.27
N LYS A 190 24.63 -28.48 10.18
CA LYS A 190 24.82 -29.43 9.07
C LYS A 190 26.10 -29.15 8.29
N LYS A 191 26.46 -27.88 8.03
CA LYS A 191 27.76 -27.50 7.45
C LYS A 191 28.93 -27.88 8.35
N ASN A 192 28.82 -27.69 9.66
CA ASN A 192 29.86 -28.09 10.62
C ASN A 192 30.00 -29.61 10.74
N LYS A 193 28.89 -30.38 10.71
CA LYS A 193 28.94 -31.85 10.61
C LYS A 193 29.51 -32.34 9.27
N HIS A 194 29.19 -31.67 8.15
CA HIS A 194 29.76 -31.99 6.85
C HIS A 194 31.27 -31.67 6.77
N LEU A 195 31.75 -30.66 7.50
CA LEU A 195 33.17 -30.33 7.61
C LEU A 195 33.94 -31.29 8.54
N GLN A 196 33.28 -31.88 9.54
CA GLN A 196 33.84 -32.99 10.34
C GLN A 196 33.91 -34.29 9.54
N ILE A 197 32.86 -34.65 8.79
CA ILE A 197 32.83 -35.85 7.95
C ILE A 197 33.85 -35.74 6.78
N LYS A 198 34.08 -34.53 6.24
CA LYS A 198 35.14 -34.30 5.23
C LYS A 198 36.56 -34.37 5.77
N LYS A 199 36.77 -34.26 7.09
CA LYS A 199 38.10 -34.47 7.71
C LYS A 199 38.39 -35.95 7.99
N GLU A 200 37.37 -36.80 8.02
CA GLU A 200 37.51 -38.26 8.18
C GLU A 200 37.58 -39.01 6.84
N ILE A 201 37.29 -38.36 5.70
CA ILE A 201 37.35 -38.97 4.35
C ILE A 201 38.56 -38.46 3.54
N HIS A 202 39.62 -37.98 4.20
CA HIS A 202 40.86 -37.54 3.55
C HIS A 202 42.10 -38.37 3.91
N ASN A 203 41.89 -39.67 4.11
CA ASN A 203 42.92 -40.70 4.06
C ASN A 203 42.45 -41.83 3.12
N GLU A 204 42.31 -41.53 1.84
CA GLU A 204 42.58 -42.46 0.74
C GLU A 204 42.42 -41.72 -0.60
N ASP A 205 43.30 -42.06 -1.52
CA ASP A 205 43.28 -41.74 -2.95
C ASP A 205 43.84 -40.38 -3.43
N ASN A 206 45.17 -40.35 -3.40
CA ASN A 206 46.02 -39.76 -4.44
C ASN A 206 45.71 -40.40 -5.82
N TYR A 207 45.45 -39.60 -6.86
CA TYR A 207 46.25 -39.49 -8.10
C TYR A 207 45.51 -38.79 -9.28
N LYS A 208 46.24 -37.87 -9.93
CA LYS A 208 46.10 -37.30 -11.32
C LYS A 208 44.96 -36.27 -11.56
N ARG A 209 45.21 -34.95 -11.61
CA ARG A 209 45.87 -34.09 -12.64
C ARG A 209 45.44 -34.35 -14.11
N HIS A 210 44.77 -33.39 -14.76
CA HIS A 210 45.36 -32.46 -15.75
C HIS A 210 44.34 -31.46 -16.38
N TYR A 211 44.71 -30.18 -16.28
CA TYR A 211 44.48 -28.93 -17.03
C TYR A 211 43.53 -28.75 -18.26
N ASN A 212 43.05 -27.48 -18.31
CA ASN A 212 42.81 -26.53 -19.43
C ASN A 212 41.42 -26.41 -20.07
N THR A 213 40.95 -25.28 -20.65
CA THR A 213 41.12 -23.80 -20.56
C THR A 213 40.45 -23.24 -21.84
N TYR A 214 39.48 -22.33 -21.70
CA TYR A 214 38.98 -21.28 -22.64
C TYR A 214 38.24 -21.53 -23.98
N SER A 215 37.33 -20.57 -24.25
CA SER A 215 36.86 -19.98 -25.54
C SER A 215 35.99 -20.85 -26.47
N GLU A 216 35.00 -20.38 -27.25
CA GLU A 216 34.44 -19.04 -27.56
C GLU A 216 33.21 -19.22 -28.49
N TYR A 217 32.40 -18.16 -28.61
CA TYR A 217 31.58 -17.73 -29.77
C TYR A 217 30.25 -18.39 -30.22
N SER A 218 29.21 -17.53 -30.12
CA SER A 218 28.10 -17.20 -31.08
C SER A 218 27.03 -18.22 -31.49
N SER A 219 25.75 -17.79 -31.42
CA SER A 219 25.01 -17.30 -32.59
C SER A 219 23.56 -16.91 -32.26
N GLU A 220 23.14 -15.75 -32.77
CA GLU A 220 21.76 -15.26 -32.87
C GLU A 220 20.89 -16.16 -33.78
N ARG A 221 19.58 -16.22 -33.51
CA ARG A 221 18.56 -16.38 -34.55
C ARG A 221 17.21 -15.78 -34.12
N TYR A 222 16.70 -14.90 -34.98
CA TYR A 222 15.34 -14.37 -34.98
C TYR A 222 14.29 -15.46 -35.27
N GLY A 223 13.09 -15.27 -34.71
CA GLY A 223 11.87 -15.96 -35.11
C GLY A 223 10.64 -15.21 -34.61
N MET A 224 9.99 -14.46 -35.52
CA MET A 224 8.63 -13.93 -35.32
C MET A 224 7.61 -15.07 -35.37
N HIS A 225 6.62 -15.05 -34.47
CA HIS A 225 5.26 -15.45 -34.80
C HIS A 225 4.24 -14.75 -33.89
N ASN A 226 3.33 -14.00 -34.54
CA ASN A 226 2.06 -13.54 -33.98
C ASN A 226 1.13 -14.75 -33.72
N ASN A 227 0.43 -14.78 -32.58
CA ASN A 227 -1.02 -14.55 -32.53
C ASN A 227 -1.63 -14.77 -31.13
N SER A 228 -2.68 -13.97 -30.88
CA SER A 228 -3.90 -14.26 -30.11
C SER A 228 -3.88 -14.40 -28.59
N ASN A 229 -4.70 -13.54 -27.97
CA ASN A 229 -5.51 -13.73 -26.76
C ASN A 229 -4.78 -13.94 -25.42
N LYS A 230 -4.52 -12.85 -24.70
CA LYS A 230 -4.31 -12.88 -23.24
C LYS A 230 -5.53 -12.27 -22.54
N ILE A 231 -6.57 -13.08 -22.40
CA ILE A 231 -7.66 -12.90 -21.42
C ILE A 231 -7.37 -13.87 -20.27
N GLU A 232 -6.25 -13.66 -19.57
CA GLU A 232 -5.80 -14.57 -18.52
C GLU A 232 -4.97 -13.71 -17.56
N ASN A 233 -5.52 -13.37 -16.38
CA ASN A 233 -4.70 -13.00 -15.21
C ASN A 233 -5.50 -12.71 -13.92
N TYR A 234 -6.82 -12.55 -13.96
CA TYR A 234 -7.62 -12.49 -12.71
C TYR A 234 -8.23 -13.84 -12.33
N ASN A 235 -8.75 -14.57 -13.33
CA ASN A 235 -9.24 -15.93 -13.12
C ASN A 235 -8.10 -16.91 -12.77
N ASP A 236 -6.88 -16.72 -13.28
CA ASP A 236 -5.73 -17.55 -12.91
C ASP A 236 -5.18 -17.24 -11.51
N PHE A 237 -5.28 -15.98 -11.07
CA PHE A 237 -4.99 -15.61 -9.69
C PHE A 237 -5.89 -16.36 -8.70
N MET A 238 -7.19 -16.49 -9.02
CA MET A 238 -8.15 -17.24 -8.20
C MET A 238 -8.15 -18.77 -8.45
N ASN A 239 -7.84 -19.23 -9.66
CA ASN A 239 -7.76 -20.66 -9.98
C ASN A 239 -6.50 -21.30 -9.38
N THR A 240 -5.40 -20.57 -9.26
CA THR A 240 -4.21 -21.01 -8.51
C THR A 240 -4.52 -21.17 -7.02
N ILE A 241 -5.45 -20.38 -6.47
CA ILE A 241 -5.95 -20.50 -5.09
C ILE A 241 -6.94 -21.67 -4.95
N SER A 242 -7.71 -21.96 -6.00
CA SER A 242 -8.69 -23.07 -6.03
C SER A 242 -8.03 -24.44 -6.24
N SER A 243 -6.90 -24.51 -6.96
CA SER A 243 -6.12 -25.75 -7.15
C SER A 243 -5.09 -26.01 -6.03
N SER A 244 -4.68 -24.97 -5.30
CA SER A 244 -3.90 -25.14 -4.07
C SER A 244 -4.76 -25.48 -2.85
N THR A 245 -6.08 -25.31 -2.92
CA THR A 245 -7.02 -25.73 -1.87
C THR A 245 -7.44 -27.21 -1.96
N SER A 246 -7.22 -27.90 -3.10
CA SER A 246 -7.42 -29.35 -3.19
C SER A 246 -6.32 -30.19 -2.52
N ASN A 247 -5.20 -29.59 -2.10
CA ASN A 247 -4.17 -30.23 -1.26
C ASN A 247 -4.25 -29.87 0.23
N ILE A 248 -5.30 -29.16 0.66
CA ILE A 248 -5.54 -28.78 2.07
C ILE A 248 -6.78 -29.50 2.62
N ASN A 249 -7.05 -30.71 2.14
CA ASN A 249 -7.87 -31.68 2.88
C ASN A 249 -7.00 -32.65 3.72
N SER A 250 -5.67 -32.51 3.69
CA SER A 250 -4.73 -33.28 4.53
C SER A 250 -4.36 -32.59 5.86
N VAL A 251 -4.77 -31.32 6.05
CA VAL A 251 -4.42 -30.52 7.25
C VAL A 251 -5.51 -30.58 8.34
N LYS A 252 -6.63 -31.29 8.09
CA LYS A 252 -7.68 -31.51 9.11
C LYS A 252 -7.28 -32.42 10.27
N HIS A 253 -6.09 -33.05 10.23
CA HIS A 253 -5.70 -34.03 11.26
C HIS A 253 -4.33 -33.84 11.93
N LYS A 254 -3.61 -32.74 11.70
CA LYS A 254 -2.35 -32.47 12.42
C LYS A 254 -2.12 -30.97 12.66
N VAL A 255 -2.81 -30.43 13.66
CA VAL A 255 -2.39 -29.20 14.36
C VAL A 255 -2.49 -29.45 15.86
N ASP A 256 -1.68 -30.38 16.35
CA ASP A 256 -1.30 -30.46 17.76
C ASP A 256 0.12 -29.90 17.88
N ILE A 257 0.25 -28.57 18.01
CA ILE A 257 1.41 -27.95 18.69
C ILE A 257 0.92 -26.66 19.37
N TYR A 258 0.40 -26.81 20.59
CA TYR A 258 0.53 -25.80 21.64
C TYR A 258 1.60 -26.24 22.63
N SER A 259 2.61 -25.40 22.82
CA SER A 259 3.40 -25.15 24.05
C SER A 259 4.54 -24.21 23.64
N ASN A 260 4.77 -23.03 24.22
CA ASN A 260 4.44 -22.58 25.56
C ASN A 260 4.45 -21.03 25.63
N ASN A 261 3.58 -20.48 26.48
CA ASN A 261 3.59 -19.14 27.09
C ASN A 261 3.43 -17.89 26.21
N ASN A 262 2.19 -17.64 25.73
CA ASN A 262 1.49 -16.36 25.93
C ASN A 262 -0.03 -16.50 25.72
N SER A 263 -0.77 -16.28 26.82
CA SER A 263 -2.21 -15.99 26.96
C SER A 263 -3.25 -16.96 26.35
N LEU A 264 -3.72 -17.91 27.18
CA LEU A 264 -4.96 -18.67 26.95
C LEU A 264 -6.19 -17.77 26.67
N ASN A 265 -6.18 -16.50 27.12
CA ASN A 265 -7.28 -15.57 26.94
C ASN A 265 -7.40 -15.04 25.51
N ASP A 266 -6.29 -14.85 24.79
CA ASP A 266 -6.31 -14.29 23.43
C ASP A 266 -6.77 -15.33 22.40
N VAL A 267 -6.45 -16.60 22.62
CA VAL A 267 -6.95 -17.73 21.82
C VAL A 267 -8.45 -17.93 22.03
N TYR A 268 -8.91 -17.83 23.29
CA TYR A 268 -10.33 -17.95 23.63
C TYR A 268 -11.17 -16.75 23.14
N LEU A 269 -10.56 -15.56 23.01
CA LEU A 269 -11.19 -14.39 22.38
C LEU A 269 -11.29 -14.54 20.86
N LEU A 270 -10.25 -15.12 20.22
CA LEU A 270 -10.22 -15.35 18.77
C LEU A 270 -11.38 -16.23 18.29
N GLU A 271 -11.75 -17.25 19.06
CA GLU A 271 -12.86 -18.14 18.74
C GLU A 271 -14.24 -17.45 18.84
N LYS A 272 -14.34 -16.27 19.47
CA LYS A 272 -15.64 -15.60 19.70
C LYS A 272 -15.88 -14.32 18.92
N ASP A 273 -14.85 -13.63 18.43
CA ASP A 273 -15.06 -12.38 17.67
C ASP A 273 -15.06 -12.65 16.16
N GLU A 274 -16.26 -12.90 15.60
CA GLU A 274 -16.49 -13.11 14.16
C GLU A 274 -15.86 -11.99 13.30
N GLU A 275 -15.87 -10.74 13.79
CA GLU A 275 -15.31 -9.59 13.08
C GLU A 275 -13.79 -9.69 12.92
N ILE A 276 -13.09 -10.17 13.95
CA ILE A 276 -11.63 -10.34 13.90
C ILE A 276 -11.28 -11.49 12.95
N ASN A 277 -12.05 -12.58 12.98
CA ASN A 277 -11.85 -13.70 12.07
C ASN A 277 -12.06 -13.29 10.61
N ASP A 278 -13.09 -12.51 10.32
CA ASP A 278 -13.33 -11.94 8.99
C ASP A 278 -12.15 -11.07 8.55
N ILE A 279 -11.68 -10.14 9.39
CA ILE A 279 -10.53 -9.30 9.09
C ILE A 279 -9.29 -10.15 8.77
N LEU A 280 -9.00 -11.17 9.58
CA LEU A 280 -7.86 -12.07 9.36
C LEU A 280 -8.01 -12.86 8.06
N GLN A 281 -9.23 -13.26 7.68
CA GLN A 281 -9.49 -13.93 6.41
C GLN A 281 -9.21 -13.00 5.23
N PHE A 282 -9.65 -11.74 5.28
CA PHE A 282 -9.33 -10.73 4.27
C PHE A 282 -7.83 -10.47 4.16
N LEU A 283 -7.15 -10.31 5.29
CA LEU A 283 -5.72 -10.10 5.33
C LEU A 283 -4.98 -11.27 4.67
N LYS A 284 -5.34 -12.52 4.97
CA LYS A 284 -4.73 -13.73 4.38
C LYS A 284 -4.91 -13.86 2.87
N ARG A 285 -5.91 -13.19 2.28
CA ARG A 285 -6.09 -13.15 0.80
C ARG A 285 -5.07 -12.23 0.11
N SER A 286 -4.46 -11.29 0.85
CA SER A 286 -3.47 -10.38 0.29
C SER A 286 -2.09 -11.02 0.19
N ASN A 287 -1.47 -10.92 -0.98
CA ASN A 287 -0.08 -11.32 -1.19
C ASN A 287 0.92 -10.50 -0.33
N THR A 288 0.51 -9.36 0.22
CA THR A 288 1.37 -8.54 1.09
C THR A 288 1.12 -8.75 2.58
N PHE A 289 0.29 -9.72 2.97
CA PHE A 289 -0.02 -9.97 4.39
C PHE A 289 1.23 -10.18 5.24
N HIS A 290 2.17 -10.99 4.75
CA HIS A 290 3.43 -11.30 5.43
C HIS A 290 4.40 -10.12 5.52
N LEU A 291 4.11 -9.03 4.81
CA LEU A 291 4.89 -7.80 4.77
C LEU A 291 4.20 -6.68 5.57
N ARG A 292 3.18 -6.99 6.35
CA ARG A 292 2.43 -6.00 7.12
C ARG A 292 3.00 -5.92 8.53
N GLU A 293 3.11 -4.70 9.05
CA GLU A 293 3.57 -4.43 10.42
C GLU A 293 2.43 -3.99 11.34
N ASN A 294 1.43 -3.31 10.77
CA ASN A 294 0.32 -2.71 11.51
C ASN A 294 -1.01 -2.90 10.77
N PHE A 295 -2.12 -2.66 11.47
CA PHE A 295 -3.46 -2.70 10.90
C PHE A 295 -4.32 -1.52 11.36
N SER A 296 -5.08 -0.97 10.43
CA SER A 296 -6.09 0.05 10.67
C SER A 296 -7.46 -0.36 10.12
N SER A 297 -8.37 -0.62 11.04
CA SER A 297 -9.79 -0.89 10.76
C SER A 297 -10.49 0.25 10.00
N GLU A 298 -10.07 1.51 10.17
CA GLU A 298 -10.66 2.67 9.48
C GLU A 298 -10.29 2.67 7.99
N ILE A 299 -9.07 2.27 7.66
CA ILE A 299 -8.54 2.21 6.29
C ILE A 299 -9.20 1.08 5.50
N HIS A 300 -9.58 -0.01 6.20
CA HIS A 300 -10.12 -1.21 5.59
C HIS A 300 -11.66 -1.34 5.65
N PHE A 301 -12.36 -0.26 6.02
CA PHE A 301 -13.82 -0.25 6.17
C PHE A 301 -14.34 -1.29 7.20
N SER A 302 -13.51 -1.67 8.17
CA SER A 302 -13.90 -2.61 9.23
C SER A 302 -14.68 -1.92 10.35
N VAL A 303 -14.56 -0.60 10.49
CA VAL A 303 -15.41 0.22 11.35
C VAL A 303 -16.17 1.25 10.53
N SER A 304 -17.30 1.73 11.06
CA SER A 304 -18.04 2.81 10.42
C SER A 304 -17.13 4.03 10.26
N PRO A 305 -17.08 4.66 9.08
CA PRO A 305 -16.24 5.85 8.85
C PRO A 305 -16.55 6.94 9.87
N LEU A 306 -15.49 7.56 10.39
CA LEU A 306 -15.56 8.58 11.44
C LEU A 306 -15.69 10.02 10.89
N LYS A 307 -15.70 10.16 9.56
CA LYS A 307 -15.71 11.42 8.81
C LYS A 307 -16.78 11.38 7.72
N LEU A 308 -17.21 12.56 7.29
CA LEU A 308 -18.20 12.70 6.21
C LEU A 308 -17.75 12.06 4.90
N SER A 309 -16.47 12.13 4.55
CA SER A 309 -15.94 11.59 3.30
C SER A 309 -14.63 10.87 3.57
N THR A 310 -14.57 9.61 3.13
CA THR A 310 -13.38 8.77 3.19
C THR A 310 -13.19 8.09 1.84
N ILE A 311 -11.94 8.00 1.39
CA ILE A 311 -11.59 7.39 0.11
C ILE A 311 -10.92 6.05 0.37
N TYR A 312 -11.37 5.03 -0.35
CA TYR A 312 -10.87 3.67 -0.29
C TYR A 312 -10.41 3.23 -1.67
N GLN A 313 -9.41 2.36 -1.78
CA GLN A 313 -9.22 1.56 -2.99
C GLN A 313 -10.10 0.31 -2.89
N TYR A 314 -10.67 -0.16 -4.00
CA TYR A 314 -11.60 -1.29 -3.98
C TYR A 314 -11.01 -2.55 -3.34
N ILE A 315 -9.76 -2.87 -3.66
CA ILE A 315 -9.04 -4.01 -3.10
C ILE A 315 -8.87 -3.95 -1.56
N ASP A 316 -8.92 -2.75 -0.98
CA ASP A 316 -8.67 -2.55 0.45
C ASP A 316 -9.97 -2.52 1.29
N ILE A 317 -11.14 -2.73 0.67
CA ILE A 317 -12.44 -2.77 1.36
C ILE A 317 -12.72 -4.18 1.87
N PHE A 318 -12.76 -4.36 3.19
CA PHE A 318 -13.01 -5.67 3.82
C PHE A 318 -14.50 -5.91 4.04
N ASP A 319 -15.22 -6.16 2.95
CA ASP A 319 -16.63 -6.55 2.96
C ASP A 319 -16.89 -7.64 1.93
N ASN A 320 -17.52 -8.75 2.36
CA ASN A 320 -17.73 -9.91 1.48
C ASN A 320 -18.70 -9.61 0.33
N ASN A 321 -19.67 -8.71 0.52
CA ASN A 321 -20.61 -8.35 -0.56
C ASN A 321 -19.91 -7.50 -1.62
N VAL A 322 -19.08 -6.54 -1.19
CA VAL A 322 -18.25 -5.75 -2.11
C VAL A 322 -17.27 -6.65 -2.85
N LEU A 323 -16.58 -7.55 -2.16
CA LEU A 323 -15.66 -8.51 -2.78
C LEU A 323 -16.38 -9.37 -3.82
N ASN A 324 -17.49 -10.02 -3.43
CA ASN A 324 -18.26 -10.86 -4.34
C ASN A 324 -18.78 -10.08 -5.56
N TYR A 325 -19.15 -8.81 -5.39
CA TYR A 325 -19.56 -7.97 -6.50
C TYR A 325 -18.39 -7.68 -7.44
N LEU A 326 -17.24 -7.26 -6.89
CA LEU A 326 -16.02 -6.97 -7.66
C LEU A 326 -15.47 -8.21 -8.39
N LEU A 327 -15.67 -9.42 -7.86
CA LEU A 327 -15.25 -10.66 -8.52
C LEU A 327 -16.07 -10.96 -9.79
N ASN A 328 -17.31 -10.51 -9.83
CA ASN A 328 -18.26 -10.83 -10.91
C ASN A 328 -18.50 -9.66 -11.87
N VAL A 329 -17.95 -8.48 -11.59
CA VAL A 329 -18.14 -7.28 -12.41
C VAL A 329 -17.38 -7.42 -13.73
N LYS A 330 -18.01 -6.98 -14.82
CA LYS A 330 -17.35 -6.89 -16.13
C LYS A 330 -16.79 -5.50 -16.31
N THR A 331 -15.50 -5.41 -16.62
CA THR A 331 -14.87 -4.14 -16.95
C THR A 331 -15.40 -3.59 -18.27
N GLN A 332 -15.49 -2.27 -18.37
CA GLN A 332 -15.75 -1.57 -19.63
C GLN A 332 -14.60 -1.79 -20.64
N GLU A 333 -14.88 -1.59 -21.93
CA GLU A 333 -13.85 -1.66 -22.98
C GLU A 333 -12.91 -0.46 -22.94
N ILE A 334 -13.40 0.70 -22.51
CA ILE A 334 -12.65 1.96 -22.47
C ILE A 334 -12.58 2.45 -21.03
N CYS A 335 -11.36 2.72 -20.58
CA CYS A 335 -11.14 3.38 -19.30
C CYS A 335 -11.56 4.86 -19.38
N THR A 336 -12.49 5.27 -18.52
CA THR A 336 -13.01 6.65 -18.48
C THR A 336 -12.43 7.45 -17.30
N LYS A 337 -12.46 8.78 -17.39
CA LYS A 337 -11.96 9.66 -16.32
C LYS A 337 -12.77 9.53 -15.02
N ASP A 338 -14.09 9.41 -15.13
CA ASP A 338 -14.97 9.44 -13.97
C ASP A 338 -15.12 8.07 -13.31
N ASN A 339 -15.22 7.01 -14.11
CA ASN A 339 -15.55 5.67 -13.62
C ASN A 339 -14.41 4.66 -13.79
N GLY A 340 -13.35 5.03 -14.52
CA GLY A 340 -12.28 4.11 -14.88
C GLY A 340 -12.82 2.96 -15.72
N TRP A 341 -12.53 1.75 -15.27
CA TRP A 341 -12.92 0.49 -15.88
C TRP A 341 -14.28 -0.05 -15.42
N LEU A 342 -14.93 0.54 -14.40
CA LEU A 342 -16.24 0.09 -13.91
C LEU A 342 -17.36 0.94 -14.48
N ASP A 343 -18.56 0.40 -14.73
CA ASP A 343 -19.70 1.23 -15.12
C ASP A 343 -20.20 2.05 -13.92
N SER A 344 -20.78 3.21 -14.19
CA SER A 344 -21.51 4.06 -13.25
C SER A 344 -22.51 3.28 -12.39
N LYS A 345 -23.21 2.29 -12.97
CA LYS A 345 -24.16 1.41 -12.28
C LYS A 345 -23.47 0.52 -11.24
N ASP A 346 -22.32 -0.03 -11.58
CA ASP A 346 -21.51 -0.87 -10.68
C ASP A 346 -20.98 -0.07 -9.50
N ILE A 347 -20.45 1.12 -9.77
CA ILE A 347 -19.95 2.02 -8.72
C ILE A 347 -21.09 2.40 -7.78
N THR A 348 -22.28 2.68 -8.32
CA THR A 348 -23.48 2.99 -7.53
C THR A 348 -23.86 1.81 -6.65
N LYS A 349 -23.86 0.59 -7.19
CA LYS A 349 -24.17 -0.61 -6.43
C LYS A 349 -23.18 -0.86 -5.29
N ILE A 350 -21.88 -0.64 -5.53
CA ILE A 350 -20.86 -0.74 -4.48
C ILE A 350 -21.10 0.33 -3.40
N ARG A 351 -21.46 1.57 -3.76
CA ARG A 351 -21.81 2.62 -2.79
C ARG A 351 -23.01 2.21 -1.93
N ASP A 352 -24.03 1.60 -2.52
CA ASP A 352 -25.21 1.13 -1.78
C ASP A 352 -24.84 0.05 -0.76
N ILE A 353 -23.99 -0.91 -1.15
CA ILE A 353 -23.47 -1.94 -0.24
C ILE A 353 -22.72 -1.30 0.93
N LEU A 354 -21.80 -0.37 0.64
CA LEU A 354 -21.04 0.35 1.67
C LEU A 354 -21.96 1.17 2.60
N PHE A 355 -23.01 1.78 2.07
CA PHE A 355 -23.97 2.54 2.87
C PHE A 355 -24.74 1.64 3.85
N VAL A 356 -25.23 0.50 3.40
CA VAL A 356 -25.90 -0.48 4.28
C VAL A 356 -24.92 -1.00 5.33
N ARG A 357 -23.68 -1.30 4.92
CA ARG A 357 -22.63 -1.79 5.82
C ARG A 357 -22.23 -0.75 6.87
N SER A 358 -22.09 0.54 6.51
CA SER A 358 -21.75 1.59 7.47
C SER A 358 -22.82 1.74 8.55
N ILE A 359 -24.10 1.69 8.18
CA ILE A 359 -25.22 1.71 9.14
C ILE A 359 -25.15 0.51 10.08
N ALA A 360 -24.90 -0.69 9.54
CA ALA A 360 -24.80 -1.91 10.32
C ALA A 360 -23.62 -1.84 11.33
N LEU A 361 -22.43 -1.44 10.87
CA LEU A 361 -21.25 -1.26 11.72
C LEU A 361 -21.50 -0.22 12.81
N ARG A 362 -22.10 0.93 12.46
CA ARG A 362 -22.43 1.98 13.43
C ARG A 362 -23.36 1.46 14.53
N ARG A 363 -24.37 0.67 14.18
CA ARG A 363 -25.29 0.05 15.16
C ARG A 363 -24.60 -1.02 16.00
N ALA A 364 -23.73 -1.82 15.41
CA ALA A 364 -22.99 -2.87 16.11
C ALA A 364 -21.99 -2.29 17.11
N HIS A 365 -21.24 -1.27 16.72
CA HIS A 365 -20.17 -0.66 17.51
C HIS A 365 -20.65 0.42 18.49
N SER A 366 -21.93 0.80 18.43
CA SER A 366 -22.54 1.74 19.40
C SER A 366 -23.16 1.07 20.62
N LYS A 367 -23.24 -0.27 20.63
CA LYS A 367 -23.60 -1.06 21.80
C LYS A 367 -22.37 -1.26 22.68
#